data_AF-A0A1F7NSJ1-F1
#
_entry.id   AF-A0A1F7NSJ1-F1
#
_cell.length_a   1.000
_cell.length_b   1.000
_cell.length_c   1.000
_cell.angle_alpha   90.00
_cell.angle_beta   90.00
_cell.angle_gamma   90.00
#
_symmetry.space_group_name_H-M   'P 1'
#
loop_
_entity.id
_entity.type
_entity.pdbx_description
1 polymer ?
#
loop_
_entity_poly.entity_id
_entity_poly.type
_entity_poly.pdbx_seq_one_letter_code
_entity_poly.pdbx_strand_id
1 'polypeptide(L)'
;MGPTGRAPRRLGTDLEDPEVRPWFLWDEDLSVRELREALADESHPRWVELAAKVMREARDDQVWLFLRPQRAVARYQDIAPRLGRRRAFWDYLVHAWRRHGFVP
;
A
#
# COMPACT_ATOMS: atom_id res chain seq x y z
N MET A 1 -6.87 -24.43 -24.57
CA MET A 1 -7.18 -23.84 -23.25
C MET A 1 -7.01 -22.34 -23.39
N GLY A 2 -8.10 -21.61 -23.66
CA GLY A 2 -8.04 -20.16 -23.85
C GLY A 2 -7.74 -19.44 -22.53
N PRO A 3 -7.09 -18.27 -22.55
CA PRO A 3 -6.77 -17.57 -21.31
C PRO A 3 -8.08 -17.25 -20.59
N THR A 4 -8.17 -17.67 -19.33
CA THR A 4 -9.22 -17.24 -18.39
C THR A 4 -8.95 -15.78 -18.04
N GLY A 5 -9.03 -14.89 -19.03
CA GLY A 5 -8.80 -13.47 -18.87
C GLY A 5 -10.04 -12.85 -18.25
N ARG A 6 -10.10 -12.78 -16.92
CA ARG A 6 -11.06 -11.89 -16.24
C ARG A 6 -10.83 -10.49 -16.82
N ALA A 7 -11.89 -9.84 -17.32
CA ALA A 7 -11.80 -8.46 -17.74
C ALA A 7 -11.30 -7.61 -16.56
N PRO A 8 -10.36 -6.67 -16.78
CA PRO A 8 -9.77 -5.91 -15.69
C PRO A 8 -10.85 -5.19 -14.90
N ARG A 9 -10.76 -5.21 -13.57
CA ARG A 9 -11.73 -4.55 -12.71
C ARG A 9 -11.79 -3.06 -12.99
N ARG A 10 -12.95 -2.48 -12.72
CA ARG A 10 -13.17 -1.03 -12.82
C ARG A 10 -12.23 -0.32 -11.85
N LEU A 11 -11.46 0.62 -12.38
CA LEU A 11 -10.66 1.55 -11.59
C LEU A 11 -11.60 2.51 -10.84
N GLY A 12 -11.43 2.67 -9.53
CA GLY A 12 -12.34 3.49 -8.74
C GLY A 12 -11.71 4.12 -7.51
N THR A 13 -12.38 5.18 -7.05
CA THR A 13 -11.96 6.01 -5.91
C THR A 13 -12.65 5.62 -4.61
N ASP A 14 -13.71 4.82 -4.66
CA ASP A 14 -14.40 4.29 -3.50
C ASP A 14 -13.61 3.11 -2.91
N LEU A 15 -12.74 3.38 -1.94
CA LEU A 15 -11.87 2.38 -1.32
C LEU A 15 -12.57 1.57 -0.21
N GLU A 16 -13.88 1.74 -0.04
CA GLU A 16 -14.73 0.91 0.82
C GLU A 16 -15.36 -0.24 0.04
N ASP A 17 -15.56 -0.09 -1.27
CA ASP A 17 -15.99 -1.18 -2.16
C ASP A 17 -14.89 -2.26 -2.29
N PRO A 18 -15.10 -3.48 -1.79
CA PRO A 18 -14.08 -4.54 -1.81
C PRO A 18 -13.73 -5.03 -3.21
N GLU A 19 -14.61 -4.84 -4.20
CA GLU A 19 -14.45 -5.38 -5.55
C GLU A 19 -13.91 -4.34 -6.55
N VAL A 20 -13.79 -3.07 -6.14
CA VAL A 20 -13.17 -2.05 -6.99
C VAL A 20 -11.66 -2.22 -7.03
N ARG A 21 -11.06 -1.86 -8.17
CA ARG A 21 -9.61 -1.68 -8.26
C ARG A 21 -9.25 -0.28 -7.75
N PRO A 22 -8.39 -0.13 -6.73
CA PRO A 22 -7.98 1.17 -6.23
C PRO A 22 -7.43 2.04 -7.36
N TRP A 23 -7.81 3.32 -7.39
CA TRP A 23 -7.43 4.26 -8.46
C TRP A 23 -5.93 4.35 -8.75
N PHE A 24 -5.12 4.10 -7.73
CA PHE A 24 -3.66 4.14 -7.81
C PHE A 24 -3.03 2.82 -8.30
N LEU A 25 -3.80 1.72 -8.40
CA LEU A 25 -3.38 0.44 -8.99
C LEU A 25 -3.76 0.38 -10.48
N TRP A 26 -3.32 1.36 -11.27
CA TRP A 26 -3.62 1.40 -12.70
C TRP A 26 -2.85 0.34 -13.51
N ASP A 27 -1.71 -0.12 -12.99
CA ASP A 27 -0.80 -1.08 -13.63
C ASP A 27 -1.03 -2.55 -13.23
N GLU A 28 -1.91 -2.81 -12.25
CA GLU A 28 -2.19 -4.15 -11.73
C GLU A 28 -3.68 -4.36 -11.48
N ASP A 29 -4.21 -5.56 -11.77
CA ASP A 29 -5.61 -5.91 -11.48
C ASP A 29 -5.77 -6.56 -10.10
N LEU A 30 -5.68 -5.73 -9.05
CA LEU A 30 -6.00 -6.13 -7.67
C LEU A 30 -7.21 -5.33 -7.16
N SER A 31 -8.17 -6.02 -6.54
CA SER A 31 -9.25 -5.32 -5.84
C SER A 31 -8.80 -4.77 -4.48
N VAL A 32 -9.60 -3.88 -3.90
CA VAL A 32 -9.43 -3.42 -2.52
C VAL A 32 -9.32 -4.60 -1.55
N ARG A 33 -10.17 -5.61 -1.69
CA ARG A 33 -10.16 -6.81 -0.86
C ARG A 33 -8.85 -7.59 -0.98
N GLU A 34 -8.41 -7.89 -2.20
CA GLU A 34 -7.16 -8.64 -2.42
C GLU A 34 -5.93 -7.87 -1.91
N LEU A 35 -5.90 -6.54 -2.11
CA LEU A 35 -4.85 -5.69 -1.58
C LEU A 35 -4.82 -5.71 -0.05
N ARG A 36 -5.99 -5.64 0.60
CA ARG A 36 -6.11 -5.74 2.07
C ARG A 36 -5.67 -7.10 2.59
N GLU A 37 -6.08 -8.19 1.94
CA GLU A 37 -5.69 -9.55 2.28
C GLU A 37 -4.16 -9.71 2.20
N ALA A 38 -3.54 -9.26 1.10
CA ALA A 38 -2.10 -9.32 0.92
C ALA A 38 -1.32 -8.45 1.93
N LEU A 39 -1.86 -7.29 2.33
CA LEU A 39 -1.21 -6.40 3.29
C LEU A 39 -1.52 -6.74 4.76
N ALA A 40 -2.50 -7.61 5.01
CA ALA A 40 -2.80 -8.13 6.34
C ALA A 40 -1.73 -9.12 6.85
N ASP A 41 -1.10 -9.87 5.94
CA ASP A 41 -0.07 -10.88 6.19
C ASP A 41 1.33 -10.37 5.80
N GLU A 42 2.15 -10.05 6.80
CA GLU A 42 3.52 -9.55 6.61
C GLU A 42 4.47 -10.59 5.97
N SER A 43 4.11 -11.88 6.00
CA SER A 43 4.86 -12.95 5.33
C SER A 43 4.54 -13.07 3.84
N HIS A 44 3.49 -12.37 3.37
CA HIS A 44 3.11 -12.40 1.97
C HIS A 44 4.29 -11.94 1.09
N PRO A 45 4.70 -12.71 0.06
CA PRO A 45 5.90 -12.41 -0.73
C PRO A 45 5.92 -11.01 -1.36
N ARG A 46 4.73 -10.48 -1.67
CA ARG A 46 4.55 -9.14 -2.26
C ARG A 46 4.31 -8.03 -1.23
N TRP A 47 4.34 -8.32 0.07
CA TRP A 47 3.94 -7.36 1.10
C TRP A 47 4.73 -6.05 1.00
N VAL A 48 6.06 -6.12 0.92
CA VAL A 48 6.94 -4.93 0.82
C VAL A 48 6.68 -4.15 -0.47
N GLU A 49 6.47 -4.86 -1.58
CA GLU A 49 6.20 -4.27 -2.88
C GLU A 49 4.87 -3.49 -2.88
N LEU A 50 3.80 -4.14 -2.40
CA LEU A 50 2.46 -3.56 -2.32
C LEU A 50 2.41 -2.42 -1.31
N ALA A 51 3.06 -2.55 -0.15
CA ALA A 51 3.15 -1.49 0.85
C ALA A 51 3.85 -0.25 0.28
N ALA A 52 4.97 -0.44 -0.42
CA ALA A 52 5.67 0.65 -1.09
C ALA A 52 4.81 1.30 -2.18
N LYS A 53 4.05 0.52 -2.95
CA LYS A 53 3.14 1.04 -3.97
C LYS A 53 2.03 1.88 -3.35
N VAL A 54 1.38 1.39 -2.29
CA VAL A 54 0.37 2.17 -1.54
C VAL A 54 0.95 3.48 -1.02
N MET A 55 2.10 3.43 -0.33
CA MET A 55 2.74 4.64 0.21
C MET A 55 3.22 5.62 -0.87
N ARG A 56 3.56 5.14 -2.06
CA ARG A 56 4.03 5.98 -3.17
C ARG A 56 2.87 6.65 -3.90
N GLU A 57 1.80 5.91 -4.17
CA GLU A 57 0.78 6.35 -5.12
C GLU A 57 -0.52 6.83 -4.46
N ALA A 58 -0.90 6.26 -3.30
CA ALA A 58 -2.14 6.65 -2.62
C ALA A 58 -2.01 8.04 -1.99
N ARG A 59 -3.15 8.67 -1.71
CA ARG A 59 -3.17 9.87 -0.85
C ARG A 59 -2.76 9.49 0.57
N ASP A 60 -2.14 10.43 1.28
CA ASP A 60 -1.52 10.18 2.59
C ASP A 60 -2.52 9.67 3.64
N ASP A 61 -3.79 10.12 3.55
CA ASP A 61 -4.91 9.65 4.36
C ASP A 61 -5.38 8.24 3.99
N GLN A 62 -5.34 7.89 2.69
CA GLN A 62 -5.75 6.59 2.16
C GLN A 62 -4.76 5.47 2.47
N VAL A 63 -3.48 5.77 2.68
CA VAL A 63 -2.44 4.77 3.02
C VAL A 63 -2.86 3.92 4.21
N TRP A 64 -3.46 4.54 5.22
CA TRP A 64 -3.84 3.87 6.47
C TRP A 64 -5.10 3.01 6.37
N LEU A 65 -5.82 3.08 5.24
CA LEU A 65 -6.90 2.12 4.94
C LEU A 65 -6.34 0.72 4.66
N PHE A 66 -5.07 0.62 4.29
CA PHE A 66 -4.40 -0.63 3.92
C PHE A 66 -3.27 -1.03 4.86
N LEU A 67 -2.55 -0.05 5.42
CA LEU A 67 -1.39 -0.29 6.27
C LEU A 67 -1.65 0.12 7.71
N ARG A 68 -1.17 -0.70 8.64
CA ARG A 68 -1.03 -0.28 10.04
C ARG A 68 0.26 0.54 10.19
N PRO A 69 0.23 1.76 10.78
CA PRO A 69 1.41 2.60 10.92
C PRO A 69 2.60 1.88 11.56
N GLN A 70 2.38 1.10 12.62
CA GLN A 70 3.43 0.38 13.33
C GLN A 70 4.14 -0.66 12.44
N ARG A 71 3.38 -1.38 11.61
CA ARG A 71 3.94 -2.38 10.66
C ARG A 71 4.73 -1.71 9.55
N ALA A 72 4.17 -0.65 8.97
CA ALA A 72 4.84 0.13 7.94
C ALA A 72 6.17 0.71 8.45
N VAL A 73 6.20 1.23 9.69
CA VAL A 73 7.43 1.76 10.32
C VAL A 73 8.43 0.66 10.64
N ALA A 74 7.99 -0.49 11.17
CA ALA A 74 8.86 -1.62 11.49
C ALA A 74 9.58 -2.19 10.24
N ARG A 75 8.89 -2.20 9.09
CA ARG A 75 9.44 -2.66 7.80
C ARG A 75 9.96 -1.50 6.92
N TYR A 76 10.04 -0.28 7.46
CA TYR A 76 10.31 0.91 6.66
C TYR A 76 11.65 0.85 5.91
N GLN A 77 12.67 0.22 6.49
CA GLN A 77 13.97 0.03 5.84
C GLN A 77 13.89 -0.72 4.50
N ASP A 78 12.92 -1.64 4.35
CA ASP A 78 12.72 -2.43 3.12
C ASP A 78 11.79 -1.73 2.13
N ILE A 79 10.88 -0.89 2.64
CA ILE A 79 9.92 -0.10 1.86
C ILE A 79 10.60 1.14 1.25
N ALA A 80 11.38 1.87 2.04
CA ALA A 80 11.93 3.19 1.70
C ALA A 80 12.69 3.24 0.36
N PRO A 81 13.51 2.23 -0.01
CA PRO A 81 14.19 2.21 -1.31
C PRO A 81 13.24 2.25 -2.52
N ARG A 82 11.98 1.82 -2.36
CA ARG A 82 10.96 1.74 -3.41
C ARG A 82 10.06 2.98 -3.52
N LEU A 83 10.22 3.97 -2.63
CA LEU A 83 9.33 5.13 -2.54
C LEU A 83 9.67 6.26 -3.54
N GLY A 84 10.86 6.22 -4.15
CA GLY A 84 11.29 7.23 -5.12
C GLY A 84 11.17 8.65 -4.57
N ARG A 85 10.47 9.54 -5.29
CA ARG A 85 10.29 10.96 -4.92
C ARG A 85 9.53 11.15 -3.60
N ARG A 86 8.67 10.20 -3.21
CA ARG A 86 7.93 10.27 -1.95
C ARG A 86 8.75 9.90 -0.72
N ARG A 87 9.95 9.35 -0.90
CA ARG A 87 10.80 8.92 0.21
C ARG A 87 11.06 10.05 1.22
N ALA A 88 11.39 11.26 0.75
CA ALA A 88 11.71 12.37 1.65
C ALA A 88 10.54 12.77 2.58
N PHE A 89 9.31 12.74 2.05
CA PHE A 89 8.10 12.98 2.83
C PHE A 89 7.92 11.91 3.91
N TRP A 90 8.08 10.63 3.54
CA TRP A 90 7.95 9.52 4.47
C TRP A 90 9.07 9.48 5.51
N ASP A 91 10.31 9.80 5.12
CA ASP A 91 11.44 9.91 6.04
C ASP A 91 11.17 10.96 7.12
N TYR A 92 10.67 12.14 6.71
CA TYR A 92 10.25 13.20 7.63
C TYR A 92 9.15 12.73 8.59
N LEU A 93 8.09 12.11 8.06
CA LEU A 93 6.93 11.68 8.86
C LEU A 93 7.29 10.57 9.86
N VAL A 94 8.01 9.54 9.40
CA VAL A 94 8.46 8.42 10.25
C VAL A 94 9.42 8.91 11.33
N HIS A 95 10.34 9.80 10.99
CA HIS A 95 11.26 10.40 11.98
C HIS A 95 10.51 11.21 13.03
N ALA A 96 9.52 12.02 12.61
CA ALA A 96 8.68 12.77 13.54
C ALA A 96 7.90 11.83 14.47
N TRP A 97 7.28 10.78 13.94
CA TRP A 97 6.52 9.83 14.76
C TRP A 97 7.38 9.12 15.81
N ARG A 98 8.59 8.70 15.46
CA ARG A 98 9.55 8.11 16.41
C ARG A 98 9.93 9.10 17.50
N ARG A 99 10.26 10.33 17.13
CA ARG A 99 10.63 11.38 18.09
C ARG A 99 9.51 11.70 19.09
N HIS A 100 8.25 11.58 18.68
CA HIS A 100 7.08 11.81 19.52
C HIS A 100 6.54 10.55 20.21
N GLY A 101 7.15 9.37 19.99
CA GLY A 101 6.74 8.12 20.63
C GLY A 101 5.44 7.52 20.10
N PHE A 102 4.97 7.92 18.91
CA PHE A 102 3.76 7.35 18.30
C PHE A 102 3.99 5.96 17.70
N VAL A 103 5.25 5.65 17.38
CA VAL A 103 5.71 4.37 16.84
C VAL A 103 7.05 4.03 17.48
N PRO A 104 7.37 2.74 17.64
CA PRO A 104 8.66 2.30 18.17
C PRO A 104 9.85 2.67 17.25
#